data_AF-A0A7S1GTN6-F1
#
_entry.id   AF-A0A7S1GTN6-F1
#
_cell.length_a   1.000
_cell.length_b   1.000
_cell.length_c   1.000
_cell.angle_alpha   90.00
_cell.angle_beta   90.00
_cell.angle_gamma   90.00
#
_symmetry.space_group_name_H-M   'P 1'
#
loop_
_entity.id
_entity.type
_entity.pdbx_description
1 polymer ?
#
loop_
_entity_poly.entity_id
_entity_poly.type
_entity_poly.pdbx_seq_one_letter_code
_entity_poly.pdbx_strand_id
1 'polypeptide(L)'
;KQVPTHVAPEYDPMIDPYTAYNKPLSISHWLQTTTVEEDIIIILDPDCAFINRAEHRVEEGSPIAAQGYYTFKEKAGHEMDILKHYCRGICTHFDPVAVPVMIHRNDLERLAPLWLKYTEDIRADRQGVNKWPIQWNDNKYVVNRIEWVAEMFGYVLA
;
A
#
# COMPACT_ATOMS: atom_id res chain seq x y z
N LYS A 1 13.53 17.65 -22.78
CA LYS A 1 12.28 18.10 -22.11
C LYS A 1 12.37 17.64 -20.68
N GLN A 2 12.08 18.51 -19.71
CA GLN A 2 12.00 18.12 -18.30
C GLN A 2 10.65 17.47 -18.05
N VAL A 3 10.63 16.35 -17.35
CA VAL A 3 9.38 15.73 -16.88
C VAL A 3 8.93 16.54 -15.66
N PRO A 4 7.66 16.96 -15.55
CA PRO A 4 7.15 17.57 -14.33
C PRO A 4 7.43 16.66 -13.13
N THR A 5 8.03 17.20 -12.08
CA THR A 5 8.42 16.44 -10.89
C THR A 5 7.79 17.07 -9.67
N HIS A 6 7.08 16.26 -8.89
CA HIS A 6 6.60 16.62 -7.57
C HIS A 6 7.57 16.11 -6.51
N VAL A 7 7.85 16.92 -5.49
CA VAL A 7 8.67 16.52 -4.33
C VAL A 7 7.82 16.70 -3.08
N ALA A 8 7.55 15.60 -2.39
CA ALA A 8 6.85 15.61 -1.13
C ALA A 8 7.82 15.83 0.05
N PRO A 9 7.35 16.37 1.19
CA PRO A 9 8.12 16.34 2.41
C PRO A 9 8.34 14.90 2.88
N GLU A 10 9.43 14.67 3.59
CA GLU A 10 9.67 13.40 4.27
C GLU A 10 8.74 13.27 5.49
N TYR A 11 8.33 12.04 5.77
CA TYR A 11 7.70 11.70 7.04
C TYR A 11 8.70 11.94 8.18
N ASP A 12 8.27 12.59 9.27
CA ASP A 12 9.18 12.99 10.34
C ASP A 12 9.83 11.76 11.03
N PRO A 13 11.14 11.53 10.82
CA PRO A 13 11.81 10.37 11.39
C PRO A 13 11.94 10.43 12.92
N MET A 14 11.71 11.60 13.53
CA MET A 14 11.70 11.76 15.00
C MET A 14 10.43 11.20 15.62
N ILE A 15 9.33 11.10 14.85
CA ILE A 15 8.09 10.44 15.28
C ILE A 15 8.30 8.93 15.20
N ASP A 16 8.79 8.45 14.06
CA ASP A 16 9.05 7.03 13.79
C ASP A 16 10.05 6.88 12.61
N PRO A 17 11.19 6.17 12.77
CA PRO A 17 12.20 6.03 11.72
C PRO A 17 11.79 5.12 10.54
N TYR A 18 10.55 4.64 10.49
CA TYR A 18 10.07 3.76 9.42
C TYR A 18 9.92 4.50 8.09
N THR A 19 10.91 4.34 7.21
CA THR A 19 10.99 5.10 5.95
C THR A 19 9.85 4.81 4.96
N ALA A 20 9.15 3.69 5.09
CA ALA A 20 8.11 3.30 4.14
C ALA A 20 6.86 4.18 4.21
N TYR A 21 6.67 4.99 5.26
CA TYR A 21 5.63 6.05 5.28
C TYR A 21 5.75 7.03 4.12
N ASN A 22 6.96 7.24 3.60
CA ASN A 22 7.21 8.24 2.58
C ASN A 22 6.43 7.97 1.29
N LYS A 23 6.18 6.71 0.91
CA LYS A 23 5.40 6.39 -0.29
C LYS A 23 3.93 6.80 -0.15
N PRO A 24 3.13 6.32 0.82
CA PRO A 24 1.75 6.77 0.98
C PRO A 24 1.65 8.27 1.29
N LEU A 25 2.59 8.83 2.08
CA LEU A 25 2.65 10.28 2.32
C LEU A 25 2.84 11.06 1.01
N SER A 26 3.80 10.65 0.17
CA SER A 26 4.10 11.35 -1.08
C SER A 26 2.91 11.35 -2.03
N ILE A 27 2.21 10.23 -2.14
CA ILE A 27 1.01 10.10 -2.97
C ILE A 27 -0.10 11.01 -2.45
N SER A 28 -0.39 10.95 -1.14
CA SER A 28 -1.42 11.81 -0.53
C SER A 28 -1.07 13.29 -0.66
N HIS A 29 0.18 13.67 -0.40
CA HIS A 29 0.62 15.06 -0.52
C HIS A 29 0.53 15.54 -1.98
N TRP A 30 0.97 14.74 -2.94
CA TRP A 30 0.90 15.09 -4.36
C TRP A 30 -0.54 15.39 -4.80
N LEU A 31 -1.49 14.50 -4.46
CA LEU A 31 -2.92 14.70 -4.77
C LEU A 31 -3.51 15.96 -4.11
N GLN A 32 -3.06 16.31 -2.90
CA GLN A 32 -3.56 17.47 -2.18
C GLN A 32 -2.97 18.81 -2.64
N THR A 33 -1.80 18.78 -3.28
CA THR A 33 -1.03 20.00 -3.59
C THR A 33 -0.82 20.24 -5.08
N THR A 34 -1.26 19.31 -5.93
CA THR A 34 -1.13 19.38 -7.38
C THR A 34 -2.49 19.13 -8.05
N THR A 35 -2.81 19.91 -9.09
CA THR A 35 -3.92 19.59 -9.99
C THR A 35 -3.48 18.45 -10.90
N VAL A 36 -4.03 17.25 -10.68
CA VAL A 36 -3.77 16.07 -11.50
C VAL A 36 -4.84 16.00 -12.57
N GLU A 37 -4.48 16.17 -13.85
CA GLU A 37 -5.45 16.16 -14.96
C GLU A 37 -5.69 14.74 -15.48
N GLU A 38 -4.73 13.85 -15.32
CA GLU A 38 -4.77 12.48 -15.78
C GLU A 38 -5.78 11.63 -15.00
N ASP A 39 -6.62 10.90 -15.73
CA ASP A 39 -7.61 10.01 -15.11
C ASP A 39 -6.98 8.70 -14.60
N ILE A 40 -5.92 8.21 -15.26
CA ILE A 40 -5.26 6.95 -14.92
C ILE A 40 -3.87 7.21 -14.37
N ILE A 41 -3.64 6.77 -13.13
CA ILE A 41 -2.37 6.91 -12.43
C ILE A 41 -1.70 5.53 -12.34
N ILE A 42 -0.40 5.50 -12.65
CA ILE A 42 0.43 4.31 -12.51
C ILE A 42 1.37 4.54 -11.33
N ILE A 43 1.24 3.69 -10.30
CA ILE A 43 2.14 3.64 -9.16
C ILE A 43 3.13 2.50 -9.41
N LEU A 44 4.40 2.85 -9.53
CA LEU A 44 5.50 1.94 -9.85
C LEU A 44 6.65 2.17 -8.86
N ASP A 45 7.17 1.09 -8.29
CA ASP A 45 8.33 1.14 -7.40
C ASP A 45 9.64 1.28 -8.20
N PRO A 46 10.69 1.89 -7.61
CA PRO A 46 11.93 2.20 -8.33
C PRO A 46 12.72 0.96 -8.78
N ASP A 47 12.42 -0.21 -8.23
CA ASP A 47 12.99 -1.51 -8.60
C ASP A 47 12.11 -2.30 -9.60
N CYS A 48 11.00 -1.71 -10.06
CA CYS A 48 10.09 -2.32 -11.02
C CYS A 48 10.29 -1.75 -12.43
N ALA A 49 10.15 -2.61 -13.45
CA ALA A 49 10.26 -2.22 -14.85
C ALA A 49 9.18 -2.88 -15.72
N PHE A 50 8.65 -2.12 -16.69
CA PHE A 50 7.77 -2.66 -17.72
C PHE A 50 8.59 -3.47 -18.74
N ILE A 51 8.39 -4.78 -18.77
CA ILE A 51 8.97 -5.66 -19.78
C ILE A 51 8.13 -5.74 -21.07
N ASN A 52 6.84 -5.41 -20.97
CA ASN A 52 5.87 -5.39 -22.05
C ASN A 52 5.06 -4.09 -21.99
N ARG A 53 4.35 -3.77 -23.07
CA ARG A 53 3.41 -2.65 -23.10
C ARG A 53 2.26 -2.89 -22.12
N ALA A 54 1.94 -1.86 -21.32
CA ALA A 54 0.78 -1.86 -20.44
C ALA A 54 -0.48 -1.48 -21.23
N GLU A 55 -1.17 -2.46 -21.81
CA GLU A 55 -2.36 -2.26 -22.65
C GLU A 55 -3.66 -2.53 -21.87
N HIS A 56 -3.72 -2.05 -20.63
CA HIS A 56 -4.84 -2.30 -19.73
C HIS A 56 -5.88 -1.19 -19.80
N ARG A 57 -7.17 -1.56 -19.79
CA ARG A 57 -8.27 -0.63 -19.62
C ARG A 57 -8.59 -0.53 -18.13
N VAL A 58 -8.31 0.63 -17.53
CA VAL A 58 -8.60 0.95 -16.13
C VAL A 58 -9.83 1.85 -16.11
N GLU A 59 -10.77 1.56 -15.22
CA GLU A 59 -11.98 2.34 -14.99
C GLU A 59 -12.13 2.62 -13.49
N GLU A 60 -12.93 3.62 -13.14
CA GLU A 60 -13.27 3.90 -11.74
C GLU A 60 -13.90 2.67 -11.06
N GLY A 61 -13.43 2.34 -9.87
CA GLY A 61 -13.81 1.15 -9.11
C GLY A 61 -13.18 -0.16 -9.60
N SER A 62 -12.32 -0.12 -10.63
CA SER A 62 -11.69 -1.32 -11.22
C SER A 62 -10.17 -1.13 -11.42
N PRO A 63 -9.39 -0.99 -10.33
CA PRO A 63 -7.94 -0.91 -10.43
C PRO A 63 -7.35 -2.21 -10.97
N ILE A 64 -6.22 -2.10 -11.66
CA ILE A 64 -5.48 -3.25 -12.19
C ILE A 64 -4.10 -3.23 -11.57
N ALA A 65 -3.69 -4.36 -10.99
CA ALA A 65 -2.35 -4.49 -10.45
C ALA A 65 -1.78 -5.87 -10.77
N ALA A 66 -0.46 -5.93 -10.93
CA ALA A 66 0.24 -7.20 -11.00
C ALA A 66 0.47 -7.72 -9.58
N GLN A 67 0.04 -8.95 -9.33
CA GLN A 67 0.20 -9.60 -8.04
C GLN A 67 1.69 -9.60 -7.65
N GLY A 68 2.00 -8.99 -6.51
CA GLY A 68 3.36 -8.92 -5.99
C GLY A 68 3.88 -10.30 -5.58
N TYR A 69 5.19 -10.40 -5.35
CA TYR A 69 5.79 -11.64 -4.85
C TYR A 69 5.22 -12.05 -3.47
N TYR A 70 4.94 -11.04 -2.64
CA TYR A 70 4.44 -11.16 -1.28
C TYR A 70 2.91 -11.19 -1.29
N THR A 71 2.31 -12.38 -1.23
CA THR A 71 0.86 -12.54 -1.33
C THR A 71 0.29 -13.43 -0.25
N PHE A 72 -0.86 -13.03 0.28
CA PHE A 72 -1.65 -13.80 1.23
C PHE A 72 -2.40 -14.89 0.47
N LYS A 73 -2.07 -16.15 0.71
CA LYS A 73 -2.68 -17.28 -0.01
C LYS A 73 -3.88 -17.91 0.71
N GLU A 74 -4.05 -17.70 2.02
CA GLU A 74 -5.02 -18.47 2.80
C GLU A 74 -6.16 -17.62 3.37
N LYS A 75 -7.41 -18.05 3.11
CA LYS A 75 -8.63 -17.46 3.68
C LYS A 75 -8.84 -17.79 5.17
N ALA A 76 -7.98 -18.63 5.75
CA ALA A 76 -8.00 -19.05 7.14
C ALA A 76 -6.57 -18.98 7.69
N GLY A 77 -6.16 -17.79 8.12
CA GLY A 77 -4.80 -17.50 8.56
C GLY A 77 -4.73 -16.20 9.36
N HIS A 78 -3.51 -15.79 9.73
CA HIS A 78 -3.23 -14.56 10.49
C HIS A 78 -3.84 -13.31 9.83
N GLU A 79 -4.04 -13.32 8.51
CA GLU A 79 -4.67 -12.28 7.73
C GLU A 79 -6.11 -11.99 8.18
N MET A 80 -6.89 -13.03 8.52
CA MET A 80 -8.26 -12.87 9.02
C MET A 80 -8.30 -12.22 10.40
N ASP A 81 -7.27 -12.41 11.20
CA ASP A 81 -7.19 -11.77 12.51
C ASP A 81 -6.73 -10.31 12.40
N ILE A 82 -5.87 -10.01 11.42
CA ILE A 82 -5.53 -8.64 11.01
C ILE A 82 -6.81 -7.88 10.55
N LEU A 83 -7.71 -8.52 9.77
CA LEU A 83 -9.03 -7.92 9.43
C LEU A 83 -9.81 -7.55 10.67
N LYS A 84 -10.01 -8.52 11.58
CA LYS A 84 -10.84 -8.30 12.75
C LYS A 84 -10.30 -7.15 13.59
N HIS A 85 -8.98 -7.05 13.68
CA HIS A 85 -8.30 -6.05 14.48
C HIS A 85 -8.36 -4.65 13.86
N TYR A 86 -7.89 -4.48 12.62
CA TYR A 86 -7.77 -3.15 12.00
C TYR A 86 -9.03 -2.71 11.25
N CYS A 87 -9.71 -3.63 10.58
CA CYS A 87 -10.92 -3.31 9.82
C CYS A 87 -12.19 -3.27 10.66
N ARG A 88 -12.18 -3.82 11.88
CA ARG A 88 -13.32 -3.81 12.82
C ARG A 88 -14.65 -4.26 12.18
N GLY A 89 -14.58 -5.20 11.23
CA GLY A 89 -15.75 -5.74 10.52
C GLY A 89 -16.23 -4.94 9.30
N ILE A 90 -15.51 -3.90 8.88
CA ILE A 90 -15.84 -3.08 7.70
C ILE A 90 -15.29 -3.69 6.41
N CYS A 91 -14.05 -4.18 6.43
CA CYS A 91 -13.43 -4.79 5.26
C CYS A 91 -14.09 -6.13 4.93
N THR A 92 -14.59 -6.24 3.70
CA THR A 92 -15.29 -7.43 3.19
C THR A 92 -14.41 -8.29 2.28
N HIS A 93 -13.28 -7.73 1.83
CA HIS A 93 -12.32 -8.35 0.93
C HIS A 93 -10.90 -7.84 1.23
N PHE A 94 -9.91 -8.58 0.75
CA PHE A 94 -8.51 -8.17 0.74
C PHE A 94 -7.90 -8.47 -0.61
N ASP A 95 -7.32 -7.43 -1.18
CA ASP A 95 -6.47 -7.57 -2.34
C ASP A 95 -5.07 -8.06 -1.92
N PRO A 96 -4.39 -8.82 -2.77
CA PRO A 96 -2.98 -9.10 -2.56
C PRO A 96 -2.15 -7.80 -2.62
N VAL A 97 -1.00 -7.79 -1.94
CA VAL A 97 0.01 -6.75 -2.19
C VAL A 97 0.42 -6.82 -3.67
N ALA A 98 0.40 -5.69 -4.35
CA ALA A 98 0.51 -5.65 -5.81
C ALA A 98 1.34 -4.45 -6.30
N VAL A 99 2.13 -4.66 -7.35
CA VAL A 99 2.91 -3.61 -8.03
C VAL A 99 3.23 -4.05 -9.47
N PRO A 100 3.19 -3.16 -10.48
CA PRO A 100 2.61 -1.82 -10.42
C PRO A 100 1.09 -1.85 -10.21
N VAL A 101 0.56 -0.74 -9.68
CA VAL A 101 -0.88 -0.48 -9.58
C VAL A 101 -1.26 0.57 -10.61
N MET A 102 -2.24 0.26 -11.45
CA MET A 102 -2.89 1.21 -12.35
C MET A 102 -4.30 1.47 -11.83
N ILE A 103 -4.59 2.72 -11.50
CA ILE A 103 -5.81 3.08 -10.76
C ILE A 103 -6.38 4.39 -11.29
N HIS A 104 -7.71 4.51 -11.24
CA HIS A 104 -8.37 5.76 -11.59
C HIS A 104 -8.12 6.82 -10.50
N ARG A 105 -7.91 8.09 -10.89
CA ARG A 105 -7.63 9.21 -9.98
C ARG A 105 -8.65 9.30 -8.84
N ASN A 106 -9.94 9.20 -9.14
CA ASN A 106 -11.01 9.28 -8.13
C ASN A 106 -10.95 8.16 -7.07
N ASP A 107 -10.49 6.96 -7.45
CA ASP A 107 -10.28 5.88 -6.48
C ASP A 107 -9.04 6.17 -5.64
N LEU A 108 -7.96 6.62 -6.29
CA LEU A 108 -6.71 6.94 -5.61
C LEU A 108 -6.87 8.09 -4.60
N GLU A 109 -7.66 9.12 -4.91
CA GLU A 109 -8.00 10.20 -3.98
C GLU A 109 -8.73 9.71 -2.73
N ARG A 110 -9.55 8.66 -2.86
CA ARG A 110 -10.25 8.03 -1.73
C ARG A 110 -9.32 7.14 -0.91
N LEU A 111 -8.44 6.39 -1.57
CA LEU A 111 -7.57 5.40 -0.94
C LEU A 111 -6.29 6.00 -0.32
N ALA A 112 -5.66 6.98 -0.96
CA ALA A 112 -4.36 7.50 -0.53
C ALA A 112 -4.32 8.00 0.92
N PRO A 113 -5.34 8.73 1.45
CA PRO A 113 -5.37 9.10 2.86
C PRO A 113 -5.50 7.89 3.80
N LEU A 114 -6.24 6.85 3.37
CA LEU A 114 -6.42 5.63 4.15
C LEU A 114 -5.14 4.79 4.19
N TRP A 115 -4.39 4.74 3.09
CA TRP A 115 -3.09 4.05 3.03
C TRP A 115 -2.12 4.60 4.08
N LEU A 116 -1.98 5.92 4.16
CA LEU A 116 -1.12 6.53 5.18
C LEU A 116 -1.66 6.25 6.59
N LYS A 117 -2.96 6.49 6.81
CA LYS A 117 -3.60 6.28 8.11
C LYS A 117 -3.43 4.84 8.63
N TYR A 118 -3.70 3.83 7.82
CA TYR A 118 -3.56 2.44 8.25
C TYR A 118 -2.10 2.06 8.49
N THR A 119 -1.16 2.62 7.72
CA THR A 119 0.27 2.45 7.99
C THR A 119 0.63 3.01 9.37
N GLU A 120 0.17 4.22 9.69
CA GLU A 120 0.36 4.85 11.01
C GLU A 120 -0.31 4.06 12.13
N ASP A 121 -1.56 3.60 11.94
CA ASP A 121 -2.28 2.81 12.93
C ASP A 121 -1.57 1.49 13.26
N ILE A 122 -1.05 0.78 12.25
CA ILE A 122 -0.29 -0.47 12.45
C ILE A 122 1.00 -0.20 13.23
N ARG A 123 1.72 0.87 12.88
CA ARG A 123 2.99 1.23 13.50
C ARG A 123 2.83 1.79 14.92
N ALA A 124 1.75 2.52 15.17
CA ALA A 124 1.39 3.07 16.47
C ALA A 124 0.79 2.02 17.42
N ASP A 125 0.32 0.89 16.89
CA ASP A 125 -0.24 -0.18 17.70
C ASP A 125 0.84 -0.87 18.55
N ARG A 126 0.83 -0.49 19.84
CA ARG A 126 1.70 -1.04 20.88
C ARG A 126 1.06 -2.22 21.62
N GLN A 127 -0.20 -2.56 21.36
CA GLN A 127 -0.87 -3.70 22.01
C GLN A 127 -0.41 -5.01 21.36
N GLY A 128 0.75 -5.47 21.83
CA GLY A 128 1.47 -6.60 21.28
C GLY A 128 2.62 -6.09 20.45
N VAL A 129 3.85 -6.31 20.89
CA VAL A 129 5.02 -6.02 20.06
C VAL A 129 5.00 -7.05 18.93
N ASN A 130 4.39 -6.73 17.79
CA ASN A 130 4.61 -7.41 16.50
C ASN A 130 4.20 -8.89 16.47
N LYS A 131 3.00 -9.22 16.92
CA LYS A 131 2.55 -10.60 17.15
C LYS A 131 1.98 -11.33 15.94
N TRP A 132 1.97 -10.72 14.76
CA TRP A 132 1.52 -11.38 13.53
C TRP A 132 2.77 -11.84 12.76
N PRO A 133 3.30 -13.05 13.02
CA PRO A 133 4.30 -13.62 12.14
C PRO A 133 3.66 -13.84 10.78
N ILE A 134 4.27 -13.27 9.75
CA ILE A 134 3.87 -13.46 8.36
C ILE A 134 4.89 -14.40 7.74
N GLN A 135 4.40 -15.57 7.34
CA GLN A 135 5.18 -16.50 6.54
C GLN A 135 4.85 -16.24 5.07
N TRP A 136 5.85 -15.79 4.32
CA TRP A 136 5.71 -15.64 2.87
C TRP A 136 5.92 -16.99 2.19
N ASN A 137 5.36 -17.12 0.98
CA ASN A 137 5.16 -18.31 0.14
C ASN A 137 6.28 -19.36 0.00
N ASP A 138 7.46 -19.10 0.55
CA ASP A 138 8.67 -19.86 0.29
C ASP A 138 9.26 -20.45 1.59
N ASN A 139 8.70 -20.14 2.77
CA ASN A 139 9.24 -20.47 4.10
C ASN A 139 10.72 -20.04 4.33
N LYS A 140 11.32 -19.30 3.39
CA LYS A 140 12.70 -18.79 3.47
C LYS A 140 12.80 -17.45 4.19
N TYR A 141 11.71 -16.67 4.17
CA TYR A 141 11.62 -15.36 4.80
C TYR A 141 10.38 -15.33 5.70
N VAL A 142 10.62 -15.46 7.00
CA VAL A 142 9.58 -15.21 8.00
C VAL A 142 9.74 -13.76 8.43
N VAL A 143 8.80 -12.90 8.02
CA VAL A 143 8.68 -11.59 8.63
C VAL A 143 7.99 -11.83 9.94
N ASN A 144 8.76 -11.86 11.03
CA ASN A 144 8.24 -12.24 12.33
C ASN A 144 7.17 -11.25 12.87
N ARG A 145 6.96 -10.13 12.18
CA ARG A 145 6.60 -8.85 12.76
C ARG A 145 6.05 -7.88 11.67
N ILE A 146 4.72 -7.67 11.66
CA ILE A 146 3.97 -6.88 10.63
C ILE A 146 4.43 -5.43 10.48
N GLU A 147 5.00 -4.82 11.52
CA GLU A 147 5.45 -3.42 11.52
C GLU A 147 6.61 -3.14 10.57
N TRP A 148 7.30 -4.18 10.08
CA TRP A 148 8.32 -4.06 9.02
C TRP A 148 7.72 -3.87 7.63
N VAL A 149 6.47 -4.28 7.45
CA VAL A 149 5.72 -4.26 6.19
C VAL A 149 4.38 -3.54 6.37
N ALA A 150 4.31 -2.61 7.33
CA ALA A 150 3.09 -1.92 7.70
C ALA A 150 2.47 -1.16 6.52
N GLU A 151 3.29 -0.64 5.61
CA GLU A 151 2.81 0.07 4.42
C GLU A 151 2.08 -0.87 3.46
N MET A 152 2.59 -2.10 3.30
CA MET A 152 1.97 -3.12 2.46
C MET A 152 0.57 -3.46 2.97
N PHE A 153 0.40 -3.59 4.28
CA PHE A 153 -0.91 -3.81 4.90
C PHE A 153 -1.79 -2.56 4.86
N GLY A 154 -1.19 -1.37 4.97
CA GLY A 154 -1.90 -0.12 4.78
C GLY A 154 -2.58 -0.05 3.41
N TYR A 155 -1.95 -0.58 2.36
CA TYR A 155 -2.55 -0.66 1.02
C TYR A 155 -3.71 -1.63 0.92
N VAL A 156 -3.63 -2.74 1.65
CA VAL A 156 -4.60 -3.84 1.58
C VAL A 156 -5.84 -3.57 2.47
N LEU A 157 -5.70 -2.76 3.52
CA LEU A 157 -6.77 -2.44 4.47
C LEU A 157 -7.66 -1.25 4.06
N ALA A 158 -7.23 -0.46 3.08
CA ALA A 158 -7.94 0.72 2.60
C ALA A 158 -9.06 0.39 1.62
#